data_AF-A0A9X2BVS4-F1
#
_entry.id   AF-A0A9X2BVS4-F1
#
_cell.length_a   1.000
_cell.length_b   1.000
_cell.length_c   1.000
_cell.angle_alpha   90.00
_cell.angle_beta   90.00
_cell.angle_gamma   90.00
#
_symmetry.space_group_name_H-M   'P 1'
#
loop_
_entity.id
_entity.type
_entity.pdbx_description
1 polymer ?
#
loop_
_entity_poly.entity_id
_entity_poly.type
_entity_poly.pdbx_seq_one_letter_code
_entity_poly.pdbx_strand_id
1 'polypeptide(L)'
;MRTPAIRVHGLGQARAALAALLARRPAAGMAAGMHARAGTGAAPAGGEAGGEKAGAGEAGAGGAGANAVPPPAMLVLLSAPGAAGYAGGRWFLRLAALAAAAERHACLWPSADPGRVTVRPVLDCGDAPGDALAALAAGADALVLDPACAAFPAVAAAARAAGAVLWTAPPPALDLGGLDLARPGGQARLAAWADAAWPGAISQRNRNDPSQQRRVTATSLSAKTSDQ
;
A
#
# COMPACT_ATOMS: atom_id res chain seq x y z
N MET A 1 8.94 -9.45 2.47
CA MET A 1 8.31 -8.16 2.12
C MET A 1 8.46 -7.23 3.30
N ARG A 2 8.95 -5.99 3.12
CA ARG A 2 9.00 -5.00 4.21
C ARG A 2 7.60 -4.44 4.41
N THR A 3 7.01 -4.59 5.59
CA THR A 3 5.75 -3.93 5.92
C THR A 3 6.04 -2.44 6.13
N PRO A 4 5.41 -1.53 5.38
CA PRO A 4 5.63 -0.10 5.58
C PRO A 4 5.09 0.33 6.94
N ALA A 5 5.89 1.12 7.65
CA ALA A 5 5.53 1.69 8.93
C ALA A 5 5.58 3.22 8.86
N ILE A 6 4.63 3.88 9.52
CA ILE A 6 4.63 5.32 9.74
C ILE A 6 4.67 5.56 11.23
N ARG A 7 5.59 6.41 11.66
CA ARG A 7 5.63 6.90 13.04
C ARG A 7 4.79 8.16 13.16
N VAL A 8 3.88 8.16 14.13
CA VAL A 8 2.98 9.27 14.40
C VAL A 8 3.11 9.78 15.82
N HIS A 9 3.02 11.10 15.97
CA HIS A 9 3.08 11.78 17.27
C HIS A 9 1.70 12.30 17.72
N GLY A 10 0.69 12.25 16.85
CA GLY A 10 -0.67 12.68 17.17
C GLY A 10 -1.71 12.38 16.10
N LEU A 11 -2.99 12.57 16.45
CA LEU A 11 -4.14 12.24 15.60
C LEU A 11 -4.17 13.01 14.27
N GLY A 12 -3.81 14.30 14.29
CA GLY A 12 -3.79 15.13 13.09
C GLY A 12 -2.80 14.60 12.03
N GLN A 13 -1.61 14.17 12.47
CA GLN A 13 -0.61 13.56 11.61
C GLN A 13 -1.07 12.20 11.07
N ALA A 14 -1.63 11.34 11.93
CA ALA A 14 -2.13 10.04 11.53
C ALA A 14 -3.23 10.14 10.44
N ARG A 15 -4.20 11.05 10.63
CA ARG A 15 -5.27 11.29 9.64
C ARG A 15 -4.73 11.86 8.33
N ALA A 16 -3.87 12.88 8.40
CA ALA A 16 -3.33 13.51 7.21
C ALA A 16 -2.47 12.54 6.38
N ALA A 17 -1.66 11.70 7.03
CA ALA A 17 -0.84 10.72 6.33
C ALA A 17 -1.68 9.61 5.70
N LEU A 18 -2.69 9.10 6.42
CA LEU A 18 -3.59 8.08 5.89
C LEU A 18 -4.36 8.60 4.67
N ALA A 19 -4.92 9.81 4.76
CA ALA A 19 -5.60 10.46 3.66
C ALA A 19 -4.68 10.66 2.43
N ALA A 20 -3.44 11.15 2.65
CA ALA A 20 -2.50 11.37 1.55
C ALA A 20 -2.00 10.07 0.90
N LEU A 21 -1.82 8.99 1.68
CA LEU A 21 -1.47 7.67 1.13
C LEU A 21 -2.59 7.09 0.27
N LEU A 22 -3.83 7.26 0.70
CA LEU A 22 -5.00 6.74 0.00
C LEU A 22 -5.32 7.54 -1.27
N ALA A 23 -5.19 8.86 -1.23
CA ALA A 23 -5.41 9.75 -2.38
C ALA A 23 -4.47 9.45 -3.57
N ARG A 24 -3.30 8.85 -3.32
CA ARG A 24 -2.32 8.51 -4.35
C ARG A 24 -2.52 7.13 -4.99
N ARG A 25 -3.54 6.36 -4.59
CA ARG A 25 -3.78 5.09 -5.28
C ARG A 25 -4.34 5.34 -6.67
N PRO A 26 -3.69 4.82 -7.73
CA PRO A 26 -4.24 4.91 -9.07
C PRO A 26 -5.58 4.21 -9.08
N ALA A 27 -6.60 4.83 -9.69
CA ALA A 27 -7.90 4.21 -9.99
C ALA A 27 -7.66 2.98 -10.89
N ALA A 28 -7.30 1.85 -10.29
CA ALA A 28 -7.09 0.59 -10.95
C ALA A 28 -8.48 0.00 -11.23
N GLY A 29 -9.13 0.48 -12.30
CA GLY A 29 -10.39 -0.10 -12.73
C GLY A 29 -11.17 0.66 -13.80
N MET A 30 -11.05 1.99 -13.90
CA MET A 30 -12.01 2.75 -14.74
C MET A 30 -11.64 2.91 -16.23
N ALA A 31 -10.41 2.61 -16.63
CA ALA A 31 -9.96 2.85 -18.02
C ALA A 31 -10.10 1.64 -18.97
N ALA A 32 -10.56 0.48 -18.52
CA ALA A 32 -10.65 -0.72 -19.37
C ALA A 32 -12.02 -0.95 -20.05
N GLY A 33 -13.02 -0.11 -19.78
CA GLY A 33 -14.41 -0.34 -20.24
C GLY A 33 -14.94 0.58 -21.33
N MET A 34 -14.22 1.63 -21.73
CA MET A 34 -14.77 2.68 -22.59
C MET A 34 -14.13 2.76 -23.98
N HIS A 35 -13.91 1.60 -24.62
CA HIS A 35 -13.77 1.56 -26.07
C HIS A 35 -15.12 1.20 -26.70
N ALA A 36 -15.68 2.23 -27.34
CA ALA A 36 -16.90 2.26 -28.10
C ALA A 36 -17.05 1.08 -29.08
N ARG A 37 -18.20 0.41 -29.04
CA ARG A 37 -18.77 -0.26 -30.21
C ARG A 37 -19.21 0.81 -31.20
N ALA A 38 -18.32 1.16 -32.14
CA ALA A 38 -18.71 1.76 -33.41
C ALA A 38 -18.67 0.65 -34.47
N GLY A 39 -19.82 0.32 -35.03
CA GLY A 39 -19.94 -0.66 -36.10
C GLY A 39 -19.66 -0.07 -37.48
N THR A 40 -19.29 -0.96 -38.41
CA THR A 40 -19.46 -0.96 -39.88
C THR A 40 -18.79 -2.28 -40.30
N GLY A 41 -19.41 -3.27 -40.95
CA GLY A 41 -20.27 -3.21 -42.12
C GLY A 41 -19.52 -3.93 -43.28
N ALA A 42 -20.23 -4.87 -43.93
CA ALA A 42 -19.95 -5.48 -45.24
C ALA A 42 -19.10 -6.78 -45.35
N ALA A 43 -19.77 -7.83 -45.83
CA ALA A 43 -19.23 -8.99 -46.55
C ALA A 43 -18.93 -8.65 -48.03
N PRO A 44 -18.21 -9.50 -48.79
CA PRO A 44 -18.92 -10.53 -49.55
C PRO A 44 -18.18 -11.89 -49.71
N ALA A 45 -18.92 -12.82 -50.32
CA ALA A 45 -18.69 -14.24 -50.50
C ALA A 45 -17.63 -14.63 -51.56
N GLY A 46 -17.18 -15.90 -51.49
CA GLY A 46 -16.75 -16.68 -52.65
C GLY A 46 -15.70 -17.78 -52.40
N GLY A 47 -16.06 -19.04 -52.70
CA GLY A 47 -15.15 -20.00 -53.37
C GLY A 47 -14.53 -21.13 -52.53
N GLU A 48 -14.78 -22.37 -52.96
CA GLU A 48 -14.50 -23.66 -52.31
C GLU A 48 -13.09 -24.27 -52.53
N ALA A 49 -12.82 -25.28 -51.70
CA ALA A 49 -12.18 -26.58 -51.98
C ALA A 49 -10.68 -26.80 -51.69
N GLY A 50 -10.44 -27.74 -50.75
CA GLY A 50 -9.41 -28.78 -50.89
C GLY A 50 -8.38 -28.88 -49.76
N GLY A 51 -8.31 -30.06 -49.11
CA GLY A 51 -7.05 -30.60 -48.61
C GLY A 51 -6.94 -30.86 -47.10
N GLU A 52 -7.31 -32.08 -46.71
CA GLU A 52 -7.01 -32.74 -45.43
C GLU A 52 -5.49 -32.87 -45.16
N LYS A 53 -5.02 -32.55 -43.94
CA LYS A 53 -4.08 -33.38 -43.15
C LYS A 53 -3.96 -32.92 -41.69
N ALA A 54 -3.87 -33.92 -40.82
CA ALA A 54 -3.82 -33.91 -39.37
C ALA A 54 -2.57 -33.25 -38.75
N GLY A 55 -2.71 -32.79 -37.50
CA GLY A 55 -1.56 -32.53 -36.63
C GLY A 55 -1.90 -31.73 -35.37
N ALA A 56 -2.05 -32.44 -34.25
CA ALA A 56 -1.65 -32.08 -32.88
C ALA A 56 -1.82 -30.63 -32.37
N GLY A 57 -2.51 -30.47 -31.23
CA GLY A 57 -2.16 -29.40 -30.29
C GLY A 57 -3.32 -28.78 -29.54
N GLU A 58 -3.43 -29.21 -28.28
CA GLU A 58 -3.87 -28.42 -27.13
C GLU A 58 -5.33 -27.96 -27.02
N ALA A 59 -5.95 -28.48 -25.96
CA ALA A 59 -7.13 -27.96 -25.32
C ALA A 59 -6.97 -26.45 -25.06
N GLY A 60 -7.83 -25.64 -25.69
CA GLY A 60 -8.04 -24.25 -25.33
C GLY A 60 -8.67 -24.16 -23.95
N ALA A 61 -7.83 -24.23 -22.91
CA ALA A 61 -8.20 -23.80 -21.58
C ALA A 61 -8.48 -22.29 -21.64
N GLY A 62 -9.71 -21.92 -21.25
CA GLY A 62 -10.14 -20.54 -21.20
C GLY A 62 -9.14 -19.68 -20.43
N GLY A 63 -8.56 -18.71 -21.12
CA GLY A 63 -7.83 -17.61 -20.51
C GLY A 63 -8.81 -16.65 -19.85
N ALA A 64 -9.48 -17.10 -18.79
CA ALA A 64 -10.04 -16.21 -17.80
C ALA A 64 -8.84 -15.52 -17.15
N GLY A 65 -8.52 -14.31 -17.61
CA GLY A 65 -7.69 -13.37 -16.87
C GLY A 65 -8.39 -13.08 -15.55
N ALA A 66 -8.22 -13.98 -14.58
CA ALA A 66 -8.67 -13.79 -13.23
C ALA A 66 -7.92 -12.57 -12.72
N ASN A 67 -8.62 -11.45 -12.61
CA ASN A 67 -8.18 -10.27 -11.88
C ASN A 67 -7.98 -10.71 -10.42
N ALA A 68 -6.81 -11.29 -10.13
CA ALA A 68 -6.43 -11.66 -8.79
C ALA A 68 -6.46 -10.37 -7.97
N VAL A 69 -7.42 -10.27 -7.05
CA VAL A 69 -7.51 -9.18 -6.11
C VAL A 69 -6.20 -9.19 -5.33
N PRO A 70 -5.33 -8.16 -5.46
CA PRO A 70 -4.11 -8.13 -4.66
C PRO A 70 -4.51 -8.14 -3.18
N PRO A 71 -3.76 -8.87 -2.33
CA PRO A 71 -4.06 -8.96 -0.91
C PRO A 71 -4.08 -7.56 -0.28
N PRO A 72 -4.86 -7.36 0.80
CA PRO A 72 -4.94 -6.08 1.46
C PRO A 72 -3.54 -5.61 1.88
N ALA A 73 -3.32 -4.32 1.63
CA ALA A 73 -2.11 -3.63 2.01
C ALA A 73 -2.09 -3.45 3.54
N MET A 74 -1.16 -4.08 4.25
CA MET A 74 -0.96 -3.80 5.68
C MET A 74 -0.08 -2.57 5.88
N LEU A 75 -0.59 -1.58 6.61
CA LEU A 75 0.13 -0.40 7.06
C LEU A 75 0.35 -0.49 8.58
N VAL A 76 1.58 -0.34 9.03
CA VAL A 76 1.90 -0.26 10.46
C VAL A 76 1.85 1.20 10.91
N LEU A 77 1.03 1.48 11.92
CA LEU A 77 1.01 2.76 12.62
C LEU A 77 1.81 2.62 13.91
N LEU A 78 3.04 3.11 13.90
CA LEU A 78 3.97 3.04 15.01
C LEU A 78 3.85 4.31 15.87
N SER A 79 3.76 4.15 17.19
CA SER A 79 3.83 5.31 18.10
C SER A 79 5.26 5.88 18.18
N ALA A 80 5.39 7.09 18.72
CA ALA A 80 6.69 7.54 19.21
C ALA A 80 7.20 6.62 20.34
N PRO A 81 8.53 6.49 20.53
CA PRO A 81 9.09 5.77 21.67
C PRO A 81 8.55 6.33 22.99
N GLY A 82 8.09 5.46 23.89
CA GLY A 82 7.55 5.85 25.19
C GLY A 82 6.17 6.51 25.16
N ALA A 83 5.50 6.57 24.00
CA ALA A 83 4.17 7.17 23.89
C ALA A 83 3.12 6.48 24.80
N ALA A 84 3.33 5.20 25.10
CA ALA A 84 2.51 4.44 26.03
C ALA A 84 2.51 5.04 27.45
N GLY A 85 3.64 5.56 27.93
CA GLY A 85 3.75 6.19 29.25
C GLY A 85 3.17 7.61 29.32
N TYR A 86 3.06 8.32 28.20
CA TYR A 86 2.55 9.69 28.17
C TYR A 86 1.02 9.75 28.12
N ALA A 87 0.41 9.13 27.11
CA ALA A 87 -1.05 9.18 26.88
C ALA A 87 -1.77 7.88 27.25
N GLY A 88 -1.02 6.82 27.58
CA GLY A 88 -1.56 5.49 27.82
C GLY A 88 -1.79 4.68 26.53
N GLY A 89 -1.55 3.37 26.59
CA GLY A 89 -1.79 2.46 25.47
C GLY A 89 -3.23 2.51 24.93
N ARG A 90 -4.23 2.61 25.81
CA ARG A 90 -5.65 2.72 25.44
C ARG A 90 -5.94 3.91 24.53
N TRP A 91 -5.32 5.05 24.80
CA TRP A 91 -5.55 6.27 24.02
C TRP A 91 -5.01 6.09 22.60
N PHE A 92 -3.79 5.58 22.44
CA PHE A 92 -3.20 5.33 21.13
C PHE A 92 -4.01 4.33 20.30
N LEU A 93 -4.42 3.21 20.91
CA LEU A 93 -5.26 2.22 20.23
C LEU A 93 -6.59 2.83 19.77
N ARG A 94 -7.20 3.71 20.59
CA ARG A 94 -8.43 4.43 20.21
C ARG A 94 -8.17 5.40 19.05
N LEU A 95 -7.04 6.11 19.04
CA LEU A 95 -6.68 6.97 17.92
C LEU A 95 -6.50 6.19 16.62
N ALA A 96 -5.80 5.06 16.68
CA ALA A 96 -5.63 4.19 15.51
C ALA A 96 -6.97 3.65 15.00
N ALA A 97 -7.87 3.26 15.92
CA ALA A 97 -9.22 2.83 15.57
C ALA A 97 -10.05 3.97 14.95
N LEU A 98 -9.95 5.20 15.46
CA LEU A 98 -10.60 6.38 14.89
C LEU A 98 -10.05 6.73 13.51
N ALA A 99 -8.74 6.64 13.31
CA ALA A 99 -8.12 6.83 12.00
C ALA A 99 -8.65 5.77 11.02
N ALA A 100 -8.63 4.49 11.39
CA ALA A 100 -9.16 3.42 10.56
C ALA A 100 -10.68 3.55 10.29
N ALA A 101 -11.46 4.04 11.25
CA ALA A 101 -12.91 4.25 11.10
C ALA A 101 -13.24 5.47 10.23
N ALA A 102 -12.49 6.57 10.37
CA ALA A 102 -12.66 7.75 9.54
C ALA A 102 -12.48 7.42 8.05
N GLU A 103 -11.60 6.48 7.72
CA GLU A 103 -11.44 5.99 6.34
C GLU A 103 -12.63 5.15 5.88
N ARG A 104 -13.17 4.27 6.73
CA ARG A 104 -14.35 3.46 6.37
C ARG A 104 -15.58 4.32 6.06
N HIS A 105 -15.70 5.47 6.71
CA HIS A 105 -16.82 6.40 6.57
C HIS A 105 -16.57 7.51 5.55
N ALA A 106 -15.40 7.55 4.90
CA ALA A 106 -15.09 8.53 3.87
C ALA A 106 -15.84 8.22 2.56
N CYS A 107 -17.16 8.44 2.57
CA CYS A 107 -17.99 8.67 1.38
C CYS A 107 -17.54 9.93 0.58
N LEU A 108 -16.47 10.60 1.01
CA LEU A 108 -15.82 11.75 0.36
C LEU A 108 -14.76 11.34 -0.68
N TRP A 109 -14.47 10.04 -0.83
CA TRP A 109 -13.57 9.55 -1.87
C TRP A 109 -14.25 8.45 -2.71
N PRO A 110 -14.93 8.79 -3.82
CA PRO A 110 -15.77 7.88 -4.60
C PRO A 110 -15.04 6.66 -5.23
N SER A 111 -13.71 6.59 -5.15
CA SER A 111 -12.89 5.64 -5.90
C SER A 111 -12.01 4.73 -5.04
N ALA A 112 -12.07 4.82 -3.70
CA ALA A 112 -11.33 3.93 -2.81
C ALA A 112 -12.24 2.80 -2.36
N ASP A 113 -11.96 1.59 -2.85
CA ASP A 113 -12.58 0.34 -2.41
C ASP A 113 -12.41 0.20 -0.88
N PRO A 114 -13.47 0.43 -0.08
CA PRO A 114 -13.40 0.49 1.38
C PRO A 114 -13.12 -0.92 1.91
N GLY A 115 -11.87 -1.20 2.27
CA GLY A 115 -11.46 -2.50 2.80
C GLY A 115 -10.06 -2.98 2.40
N ARG A 116 -9.34 -2.25 1.54
CA ARG A 116 -8.04 -2.72 1.03
C ARG A 116 -6.80 -2.35 1.84
N VAL A 117 -6.91 -1.53 2.88
CA VAL A 117 -5.77 -1.20 3.75
C VAL A 117 -6.10 -1.58 5.19
N THR A 118 -5.33 -2.51 5.73
CA THR A 118 -5.41 -2.88 7.15
C THR A 118 -4.39 -2.08 7.91
N VAL A 119 -4.84 -1.23 8.84
CA VAL A 119 -3.96 -0.50 9.74
C VAL A 119 -3.72 -1.35 10.98
N ARG A 120 -2.45 -1.67 11.27
CA ARG A 120 -2.05 -2.31 12.53
C ARG A 120 -1.40 -1.27 13.44
N PRO A 121 -2.00 -0.92 14.58
CA PRO A 121 -1.33 -0.09 15.58
C PRO A 121 -0.21 -0.87 16.26
N VAL A 122 0.91 -0.20 16.51
CA VAL A 122 2.04 -0.76 17.25
C VAL A 122 2.53 0.28 18.24
N LEU A 123 2.53 -0.07 19.52
CA LEU A 123 3.06 0.78 20.58
C LEU A 123 4.56 0.53 20.77
N ASP A 124 5.35 1.58 20.59
CA ASP A 124 6.77 1.60 20.92
C ASP A 124 6.95 1.92 22.41
N CYS A 125 7.17 0.87 23.21
CA CYS A 125 7.31 0.96 24.66
C CYS A 125 8.76 1.21 25.10
N GLY A 126 9.72 1.33 24.16
CA GLY A 126 11.13 1.53 24.51
C GLY A 126 11.66 0.47 25.47
N ASP A 127 12.21 0.92 26.60
CA ASP A 127 12.73 0.10 27.70
C ASP A 127 11.76 0.00 28.90
N ALA A 128 10.51 0.44 28.76
CA ALA A 128 9.52 0.52 29.83
C ALA A 128 8.57 -0.71 29.85
N PRO A 129 8.84 -1.75 30.67
CA PRO A 129 8.04 -2.97 30.68
C PRO A 129 6.65 -2.76 31.29
N GLY A 130 6.50 -1.79 32.21
CA GLY A 130 5.20 -1.43 32.80
C GLY A 130 4.22 -0.90 31.74
N ASP A 131 4.72 -0.07 30.83
CA ASP A 131 3.95 0.48 29.71
C ASP A 131 3.55 -0.62 28.72
N ALA A 132 4.45 -1.57 28.45
CA ALA A 132 4.15 -2.72 27.58
C ALA A 132 3.05 -3.61 28.17
N LEU A 133 3.10 -3.90 29.47
CA LEU A 133 2.05 -4.67 30.16
C LEU A 133 0.72 -3.90 30.17
N ALA A 134 0.74 -2.59 30.40
CA ALA A 134 -0.45 -1.75 30.34
C ALA A 134 -1.05 -1.72 28.92
N ALA A 135 -0.21 -1.70 27.88
CA ALA A 135 -0.65 -1.80 26.48
C ALA A 135 -1.27 -3.16 26.16
N LEU A 136 -0.69 -4.26 26.64
CA LEU A 136 -1.29 -5.60 26.50
C LEU A 136 -2.65 -5.69 27.21
N ALA A 137 -2.75 -5.18 28.44
CA ALA A 137 -4.01 -5.11 29.18
C ALA A 137 -5.06 -4.19 28.52
N ALA A 138 -4.61 -3.26 27.67
CA ALA A 138 -5.46 -2.41 26.84
C ALA A 138 -5.92 -3.09 25.53
N GLY A 139 -5.44 -4.30 25.23
CA GLY A 139 -5.78 -5.05 24.03
C GLY A 139 -4.88 -4.76 22.83
N ALA A 140 -3.63 -4.31 23.04
CA ALA A 140 -2.67 -4.18 21.95
C ALA A 140 -2.33 -5.57 21.37
N ASP A 141 -2.45 -5.70 20.04
CA ASP A 141 -2.12 -6.93 19.30
C ASP A 141 -0.65 -6.96 18.83
N ALA A 142 0.03 -5.81 18.86
CA ALA A 142 1.46 -5.69 18.57
C ALA A 142 2.12 -4.54 19.35
N LEU A 143 3.35 -4.76 19.82
CA LEU A 143 4.16 -3.75 20.51
C LEU A 143 5.67 -3.97 20.31
N VAL A 144 6.45 -2.93 20.55
CA VAL A 144 7.92 -2.97 20.55
C VAL A 144 8.42 -2.79 21.99
N LEU A 145 9.37 -3.63 22.40
CA LEU A 145 10.08 -3.50 23.67
C LEU A 145 11.56 -3.84 23.43
N ASP A 146 12.46 -3.07 24.03
CA ASP A 146 13.89 -3.32 24.00
C ASP A 146 14.22 -4.66 24.70
N PRO A 147 14.88 -5.61 24.01
CA PRO A 147 15.31 -6.87 24.61
C PRO A 147 16.33 -6.73 25.74
N ALA A 148 16.99 -5.57 25.88
CA ALA A 148 17.89 -5.29 26.99
C ALA A 148 17.14 -5.04 28.32
N CYS A 149 15.84 -4.79 28.28
CA CYS A 149 15.02 -4.66 29.49
C CYS A 149 15.01 -5.97 30.29
N ALA A 150 15.36 -5.91 31.59
CA ALA A 150 15.42 -7.09 32.45
C ALA A 150 14.09 -7.88 32.51
N ALA A 151 12.96 -7.18 32.36
CA ALA A 151 11.62 -7.79 32.36
C ALA A 151 11.16 -8.30 30.99
N PHE A 152 11.98 -8.19 29.93
CA PHE A 152 11.61 -8.61 28.57
C PHE A 152 11.07 -10.05 28.51
N PRO A 153 11.68 -11.08 29.15
CA PRO A 153 11.16 -12.44 29.10
C PRO A 153 9.73 -12.56 29.68
N ALA A 154 9.42 -11.81 30.74
CA ALA A 154 8.11 -11.80 31.35
C ALA A 154 7.06 -11.13 30.44
N VAL A 155 7.41 -10.00 29.82
CA VAL A 155 6.54 -9.32 28.85
C VAL A 155 6.33 -10.18 27.60
N ALA A 156 7.36 -10.88 27.13
CA ALA A 156 7.25 -11.80 25.99
C ALA A 156 6.30 -12.98 26.28
N ALA A 157 6.33 -13.51 27.51
CA ALA A 157 5.38 -14.53 27.95
C ALA A 157 3.94 -13.99 28.01
N ALA A 158 3.76 -12.79 28.57
CA ALA A 158 2.46 -12.13 28.63
C ALA A 158 1.88 -11.83 27.24
N ALA A 159 2.71 -11.32 26.31
CA ALA A 159 2.31 -11.07 24.93
C ALA A 159 1.84 -12.35 24.25
N ARG A 160 2.59 -13.45 24.40
CA ARG A 160 2.20 -14.75 23.85
C ARG A 160 0.89 -15.26 24.42
N ALA A 161 0.69 -15.14 25.74
CA ALA A 161 -0.55 -15.53 26.40
C ALA A 161 -1.75 -14.70 25.90
N ALA A 162 -1.52 -13.43 25.55
CA ALA A 162 -2.53 -12.53 24.98
C ALA A 162 -2.71 -12.70 23.45
N GLY A 163 -1.91 -13.54 22.79
CA GLY A 163 -1.91 -13.65 21.32
C GLY A 163 -1.33 -12.43 20.59
N ALA A 164 -0.61 -11.56 21.32
CA ALA A 164 0.02 -10.37 20.79
C ALA A 164 1.43 -10.64 20.26
N VAL A 165 1.86 -9.83 19.30
CA VAL A 165 3.21 -9.88 18.71
C VAL A 165 4.14 -8.91 19.42
N LEU A 166 5.25 -9.42 19.94
CA LEU A 166 6.31 -8.60 20.54
C LEU A 166 7.48 -8.45 19.56
N TRP A 167 7.82 -7.20 19.22
CA TRP A 167 8.98 -6.87 18.41
C TRP A 167 10.13 -6.40 19.31
N THR A 168 11.35 -6.84 18.99
CA THR A 168 12.58 -6.46 19.71
C THR A 168 13.16 -5.13 19.23
N ALA A 169 12.68 -4.62 18.09
CA ALA A 169 13.09 -3.34 17.54
C ALA A 169 11.95 -2.78 16.68
N PRO A 170 11.80 -1.44 16.62
CA PRO A 170 10.82 -0.84 15.74
C PRO A 170 11.19 -1.08 14.27
N PRO A 171 10.23 -1.36 13.37
CA PRO A 171 10.51 -1.44 11.96
C PRO A 171 10.95 -0.06 11.43
N PRO A 172 11.72 0.01 10.33
CA PRO A 172 12.00 1.27 9.66
C PRO A 172 10.69 2.00 9.33
N ALA A 173 10.50 3.18 9.90
CA ALA A 173 9.26 3.95 9.78
C ALA A 173 9.53 5.37 9.23
N LEU A 174 8.60 5.88 8.43
CA LEU A 174 8.59 7.31 8.08
C LEU A 174 8.14 8.11 9.31
N ASP A 175 9.00 9.01 9.77
CA ASP A 175 8.67 9.91 10.88
C ASP A 175 7.92 11.15 10.37
N LEU A 176 6.68 11.34 10.84
CA LEU A 176 5.87 12.51 10.50
C LEU A 176 6.12 13.71 11.42
N GLY A 177 6.85 13.56 12.52
CA GLY A 177 7.10 14.61 13.50
C GLY A 177 7.71 15.87 12.89
N GLY A 178 8.59 15.69 11.89
CA GLY A 178 9.22 16.78 11.15
C GLY A 178 8.58 17.10 9.79
N LEU A 179 7.40 16.54 9.49
CA LEU A 179 6.77 16.66 8.18
C LEU A 179 5.52 17.52 8.22
N ASP A 180 5.58 18.70 7.60
CA ASP A 180 4.41 19.55 7.40
C ASP A 180 3.58 19.08 6.20
N LEU A 181 2.55 18.29 6.47
CA LEU A 181 1.64 17.75 5.45
C LEU A 181 0.68 18.79 4.85
N ALA A 182 0.60 19.99 5.42
CA ALA A 182 -0.14 21.09 4.81
C ALA A 182 0.63 21.74 3.65
N ARG A 183 1.95 21.51 3.56
CA ARG A 183 2.80 22.04 2.49
C ARG A 183 3.03 21.01 1.38
N PRO A 184 3.13 21.45 0.10
CA PRO A 184 3.43 20.57 -1.01
C PRO A 184 4.72 19.75 -0.82
N GLY A 185 5.75 20.33 -0.21
CA GLY A 185 7.01 19.63 0.06
C GLY A 185 6.87 18.46 1.04
N GLY A 186 6.01 18.60 2.06
CA GLY A 186 5.74 17.50 2.98
C GLY A 186 4.93 16.38 2.32
N GLN A 187 3.94 16.77 1.51
CA GLN A 187 3.16 15.82 0.70
C GLN A 187 4.03 15.06 -0.30
N ALA A 188 4.97 15.73 -0.97
CA ALA A 188 5.89 15.12 -1.92
C ALA A 188 6.86 14.11 -1.27
N ARG A 189 7.33 14.39 -0.04
CA ARG A 189 8.18 13.45 0.72
C ARG A 189 7.41 12.21 1.17
N LEU A 190 6.19 12.39 1.67
CA LEU A 190 5.30 11.27 2.00
C LEU A 190 5.01 10.41 0.77
N ALA A 191 4.75 11.06 -0.37
CA ALA A 191 4.56 10.43 -1.65
C ALA A 191 5.76 9.57 -2.09
N ALA A 192 6.97 10.16 -2.10
CA ALA A 192 8.19 9.45 -2.47
C ALA A 192 8.48 8.24 -1.56
N TRP A 193 8.24 8.39 -0.26
CA TRP A 193 8.36 7.28 0.68
C TRP A 193 7.35 6.16 0.38
N ALA A 194 6.08 6.51 0.12
CA ALA A 194 5.04 5.54 -0.18
C ALA A 194 5.36 4.73 -1.46
N ASP A 195 5.92 5.40 -2.47
CA ASP A 195 6.30 4.77 -3.74
C ASP A 195 7.46 3.79 -3.56
N ALA A 196 8.43 4.14 -2.73
CA ALA A 196 9.56 3.27 -2.39
C ALA A 196 9.16 2.10 -1.47
N ALA A 197 8.21 2.34 -0.55
CA ALA A 197 7.79 1.35 0.44
C ALA A 197 6.72 0.37 -0.09
N TRP A 198 6.01 0.74 -1.17
CA TRP A 198 5.03 -0.10 -1.86
C TRP A 198 5.40 -0.39 -3.33
N PRO A 199 6.55 -1.04 -3.60
CA PRO A 199 7.00 -1.35 -4.96
C PRO A 199 6.09 -2.43 -5.58
N GLY A 200 4.97 -1.97 -6.14
CA GLY A 200 3.88 -2.82 -6.63
C GLY A 200 2.57 -2.06 -6.83
N ALA A 201 2.37 -0.91 -6.16
CA ALA A 201 1.19 -0.05 -6.38
C ALA A 201 1.29 0.79 -7.67
N ILE A 202 2.50 1.05 -8.16
CA ILE A 202 2.74 1.93 -9.32
C ILE A 202 3.28 1.16 -10.53
N SER A 203 3.91 0.00 -10.33
CA SER A 203 4.76 -0.64 -11.34
C SER A 203 4.06 -1.72 -12.18
N GLN A 204 2.84 -1.46 -12.66
CA GLN A 204 2.24 -2.21 -13.78
C GLN A 204 1.80 -1.27 -14.92
N ARG A 205 1.72 0.05 -14.70
CA ARG A 205 1.07 0.95 -15.66
C ARG A 205 1.98 1.58 -16.72
N ASN A 206 3.30 1.48 -16.62
CA ASN A 206 4.18 2.30 -17.48
C ASN A 206 5.54 1.69 -17.89
N ARG A 207 5.71 0.36 -17.84
CA ARG A 207 6.97 -0.25 -18.32
C ARG A 207 6.86 -0.97 -19.67
N ASN A 208 5.64 -1.34 -20.09
CA ASN A 208 5.39 -2.05 -21.35
C ASN A 208 4.47 -1.28 -22.32
N ASP A 209 4.39 0.05 -22.24
CA ASP A 209 3.68 0.85 -23.25
C ASP A 209 4.61 1.11 -24.47
N PRO A 210 4.41 0.43 -25.61
CA PRO A 210 5.24 0.61 -26.81
C PRO A 210 5.07 2.00 -27.44
N SER A 211 4.04 2.77 -27.08
CA SER A 211 3.79 4.11 -27.64
C SER A 211 4.74 5.18 -27.07
N GLN A 212 5.23 4.99 -25.84
CA GLN A 212 6.25 5.85 -25.22
C GLN A 212 7.66 5.54 -25.74
N GLN A 213 7.95 4.27 -26.08
CA GLN A 213 9.23 3.88 -26.67
C GLN A 213 9.45 4.47 -28.07
N ARG A 214 8.37 4.64 -28.85
CA ARG A 214 8.44 5.33 -30.17
C ARG A 214 8.76 6.82 -30.07
N ARG A 215 8.48 7.46 -28.93
CA ARG A 215 8.72 8.90 -28.75
C ARG A 215 10.19 9.22 -28.48
N VAL A 216 10.92 8.28 -27.86
CA VAL A 216 12.36 8.42 -27.61
C VAL A 216 13.17 8.12 -28.88
N THR A 217 12.73 7.16 -29.72
CA THR A 217 13.41 6.87 -31.00
C THR A 217 13.11 7.90 -32.10
N ALA A 218 11.92 8.51 -32.11
CA ALA A 218 11.60 9.59 -33.04
C ALA A 218 12.38 10.89 -32.74
N THR A 219 12.72 11.14 -31.47
CA THR A 219 13.51 12.32 -31.08
C THR A 219 15.01 12.13 -31.40
N SER A 220 15.51 10.89 -31.48
CA SER A 220 16.89 10.60 -31.85
C SER A 220 17.15 10.43 -33.36
N LEU A 221 16.11 10.24 -34.18
CA LEU A 221 16.28 10.11 -35.63
C LEU A 221 16.17 11.43 -36.41
N SER A 222 15.69 12.52 -35.78
CA SER A 222 15.50 13.80 -36.47
C SER A 222 16.71 14.74 -36.43
N ALA A 223 17.81 14.35 -35.77
CA ALA A 223 19.03 15.16 -35.64
C ALA A 223 20.19 14.75 -36.58
N LYS A 224 19.94 13.91 -37.60
CA LYS A 224 21.01 13.37 -38.46
C LYS A 224 20.85 13.59 -39.97
N THR A 225 20.01 14.54 -40.39
CA THR A 225 19.89 14.90 -41.82
C THR A 225 19.87 16.42 -41.97
N SER A 226 21.01 17.05 -41.73
CA SER A 226 21.35 18.38 -42.23
C SER A 226 22.85 18.61 -41.98
N ASP A 227 23.68 17.84 -42.68
CA ASP A 227 24.94 18.36 -43.21
C ASP A 227 25.49 17.38 -44.26
N GLN A 228 25.83 17.95 -45.42
CA GLN A 228 26.43 17.34 -46.63
C GLN A 228 25.52 16.61 -47.62
#